data_AF-E4MWJ8-F1
#
_entry.id   AF-E4MWJ8-F1
#
_cell.length_a   1.000
_cell.length_b   1.000
_cell.length_c   1.000
_cell.angle_alpha   90.00
_cell.angle_beta   90.00
_cell.angle_gamma   90.00
#
_symmetry.space_group_name_H-M   'P 1'
#
loop_
_entity.id
_entity.type
_entity.pdbx_description
1 polymer ?
#
loop_
_entity_poly.entity_id
_entity_poly.type
_entity_poly.pdbx_seq_one_letter_code
_entity_poly.pdbx_strand_id
1 'polypeptide(L)'
;MCSNIYYINDNLDKRTWTYIFGACCATTVFIPSFHNYRIWSFLGLLMTTYTAWYLTIASILHGQVEGVKHSGPSKLVLYFTGATNILYTFGGHAVTVEIMHAMWKPQKFKSIYLFATVYVLTLTLPSASAVYWAFGDMLLNHSNAFALLPKNLFRDFAVVLMLIHQFITFGFACTPLYFVWEKLIGMHECRSMCKRAAARLPVVIPIWFLAIVFPFFGPINSTVGSLLVSFTVYIIPALAHIFTFRSSAARENAVEQPPKFLGRWTGAFTINAFIVVWVFIVGFGFGGWASMINFVHQIDTFGLFTKCYQCPPPVTASPPPISHNHTRSHL
;
A
#
# COMPACT_ATOMS: atom_id res chain seq x y z
N MET A 1 -1.23 1.34 7.91
CA MET A 1 0.25 1.32 7.90
C MET A 1 0.86 1.40 9.31
N CYS A 2 0.32 2.22 10.22
CA CYS A 2 0.67 2.20 11.67
C CYS A 2 0.27 0.90 12.39
N SER A 3 -0.45 0.00 11.74
CA SER A 3 -0.85 -1.31 12.26
C SER A 3 0.33 -2.24 12.58
N ASN A 4 1.52 -1.96 12.04
CA ASN A 4 2.63 -2.90 12.12
C ASN A 4 3.30 -2.90 13.50
N ILE A 5 3.39 -1.74 14.15
CA ILE A 5 4.02 -1.60 15.47
C ILE A 5 3.24 -2.33 16.58
N TYR A 6 1.93 -2.53 16.39
CA TYR A 6 1.11 -3.37 17.27
C TYR A 6 1.60 -4.82 17.32
N TYR A 7 2.26 -5.32 16.26
CA TYR A 7 2.82 -6.67 16.28
C TYR A 7 4.10 -6.78 17.13
N ILE A 8 4.77 -5.66 17.43
CA ILE A 8 5.91 -5.58 18.35
C ILE A 8 5.41 -5.33 19.77
N ASN A 9 4.57 -4.31 19.95
CA ASN A 9 4.11 -3.87 21.27
C ASN A 9 2.58 -3.71 21.28
N ASP A 10 1.92 -4.67 21.91
CA ASP A 10 0.48 -4.77 22.10
C ASP A 10 -0.03 -4.07 23.38
N ASN A 11 0.86 -3.45 24.16
CA ASN A 11 0.47 -2.66 25.34
C ASN A 11 -0.31 -1.38 24.99
N LEU A 12 -0.16 -0.88 23.76
CA LEU A 12 -0.93 0.25 23.24
C LEU A 12 -1.85 -0.21 22.11
N ASP A 13 -3.06 0.30 22.10
CA ASP A 13 -4.03 0.02 21.05
C ASP A 13 -3.58 0.61 19.70
N LYS A 14 -3.99 -0.01 18.59
CA LYS A 14 -3.59 0.39 17.22
C LYS A 14 -3.88 1.87 16.93
N ARG A 15 -4.95 2.39 17.52
CA ARG A 15 -5.35 3.79 17.39
C ARG A 15 -4.39 4.72 18.13
N THR A 16 -3.95 4.39 19.34
CA THR A 16 -2.90 5.13 20.06
C THR A 16 -1.60 5.18 19.28
N TRP A 17 -1.19 4.06 18.70
CA TRP A 17 -0.04 4.03 17.80
C TRP A 17 -0.23 4.91 16.55
N THR A 18 -1.45 5.00 16.02
CA THR A 18 -1.78 5.87 14.88
C THR A 18 -1.73 7.35 15.26
N TYR A 19 -2.08 7.73 16.50
CA TYR A 19 -1.87 9.09 16.99
C TYR A 19 -0.37 9.44 17.05
N ILE A 20 0.43 8.58 17.66
CA ILE A 20 1.88 8.82 17.82
C ILE A 20 2.55 8.93 16.45
N PHE A 21 2.34 7.94 15.58
CA PHE A 21 2.99 7.92 14.28
C PHE A 21 2.47 9.01 13.35
N GLY A 22 1.17 9.32 13.39
CA GLY A 22 0.62 10.42 12.61
C GLY A 22 1.16 11.78 13.04
N ALA A 23 1.36 12.00 14.34
CA ALA A 23 2.05 13.19 14.85
C ALA A 23 3.52 13.24 14.37
N CYS A 24 4.23 12.11 14.37
CA CYS A 24 5.55 12.04 13.75
C CYS A 24 5.49 12.39 12.26
N CYS A 25 4.62 11.76 11.47
CA CYS A 25 4.45 12.04 10.04
C CYS A 25 4.06 13.50 9.77
N ALA A 26 3.32 14.16 10.67
CA ALA A 26 3.01 15.58 10.55
C ALA A 26 4.26 16.46 10.57
N THR A 27 5.36 16.03 11.20
CA THR A 27 6.64 16.78 11.15
C THR A 27 7.22 16.88 9.73
N THR A 28 6.76 16.06 8.78
CA THR A 28 7.18 16.16 7.37
C THR A 28 6.82 17.50 6.73
N VAL A 29 5.89 18.27 7.31
CA VAL A 29 5.58 19.64 6.86
C VAL A 29 6.80 20.57 6.89
N PHE A 30 7.80 20.27 7.73
CA PHE A 30 9.04 21.03 7.82
C PHE A 30 10.07 20.67 6.74
N ILE A 31 9.82 19.66 5.90
CA ILE A 31 10.78 19.23 4.88
C ILE A 31 10.75 20.22 3.71
N PRO A 32 11.86 20.91 3.40
CA PRO A 32 11.86 22.02 2.45
C PRO A 32 11.91 21.59 0.97
N SER A 33 12.57 20.47 0.64
CA SER A 33 12.85 20.11 -0.76
C SER A 33 13.20 18.62 -0.98
N PHE A 34 13.06 18.17 -2.23
CA PHE A 34 13.37 16.82 -2.74
C PHE A 34 14.88 16.47 -2.78
N HIS A 35 15.78 17.45 -2.70
CA HIS A 35 17.21 17.20 -2.97
C HIS A 35 17.84 16.16 -2.01
N ASN A 36 17.39 16.10 -0.76
CA ASN A 36 17.88 15.16 0.24
C ASN A 36 17.19 13.79 0.20
N TYR A 37 16.11 13.62 -0.59
CA TYR A 37 15.35 12.36 -0.66
C TYR A 37 16.07 11.23 -1.38
N ARG A 38 17.16 11.48 -2.11
CA ARG A 38 17.93 10.41 -2.77
C ARG A 38 18.51 9.41 -1.76
N ILE A 39 19.08 9.91 -0.66
CA ILE A 39 19.59 9.08 0.43
C ILE A 39 18.45 8.34 1.12
N TRP A 40 17.34 9.03 1.39
CA TRP A 40 16.15 8.42 1.99
C TRP A 40 15.52 7.33 1.10
N SER A 41 15.54 7.52 -0.22
CA SER A 41 15.07 6.54 -1.20
C SER A 41 15.98 5.31 -1.22
N PHE A 42 17.29 5.50 -1.13
CA PHE A 42 18.26 4.39 -1.00
C PHE A 42 18.06 3.61 0.31
N LEU A 43 17.87 4.31 1.42
CA LEU A 43 17.55 3.67 2.70
C LEU A 43 16.22 2.90 2.63
N GLY A 44 15.20 3.47 1.98
CA GLY A 44 13.92 2.80 1.75
C GLY A 44 14.07 1.51 0.92
N LEU A 45 14.96 1.51 -0.07
CA LEU A 45 15.29 0.32 -0.86
C LEU A 45 15.89 -0.78 0.02
N LEU A 46 16.84 -0.45 0.90
CA LEU A 46 17.44 -1.42 1.82
C LEU A 46 16.41 -2.00 2.80
N MET A 47 15.54 -1.14 3.36
CA MET A 47 14.47 -1.53 4.30
C MET A 47 13.47 -2.50 3.65
N THR A 48 13.05 -2.21 2.41
CA THR A 48 12.12 -3.06 1.65
C THR A 48 12.78 -4.36 1.19
N THR A 49 14.06 -4.31 0.77
CA THR A 49 14.85 -5.51 0.45
C THR A 49 14.89 -6.46 1.63
N TYR A 50 15.33 -5.97 2.79
CA TYR A 50 15.45 -6.78 3.99
C TYR A 50 14.10 -7.40 4.35
N THR A 51 13.03 -6.60 4.34
CA THR A 51 11.70 -7.08 4.70
C THR A 51 11.18 -8.16 3.75
N ALA A 52 11.30 -7.96 2.44
CA ALA A 52 10.79 -8.92 1.46
C ALA A 52 11.55 -10.26 1.55
N TRP A 53 12.87 -10.22 1.67
CA TRP A 53 13.68 -11.42 1.83
C TRP A 53 13.50 -12.08 3.18
N TYR A 54 13.30 -11.30 4.26
CA TYR A 54 12.92 -11.82 5.56
C TYR A 54 11.61 -12.61 5.47
N LEU A 55 10.55 -12.03 4.87
CA LEU A 55 9.26 -12.72 4.71
C LEU A 55 9.40 -14.02 3.92
N THR A 56 10.23 -14.00 2.87
CA THR A 56 10.51 -15.18 2.05
C THR A 56 11.18 -16.28 2.88
N ILE A 57 12.31 -15.97 3.50
CA ILE A 57 13.13 -16.93 4.25
C ILE A 57 12.37 -17.42 5.49
N ALA A 58 11.74 -16.52 6.24
CA ALA A 58 11.02 -16.88 7.45
C ALA A 58 9.82 -17.79 7.15
N SER A 59 9.09 -17.56 6.05
CA SER A 59 7.97 -18.44 5.65
C SER A 59 8.46 -19.82 5.20
N ILE A 60 9.58 -19.88 4.47
CA ILE A 60 10.19 -21.16 4.07
C ILE A 60 10.66 -21.94 5.30
N LEU A 61 11.35 -21.29 6.25
CA LEU A 61 11.86 -21.93 7.46
C LEU A 61 10.74 -22.32 8.44
N HIS A 62 9.67 -21.53 8.49
CA HIS A 62 8.47 -21.87 9.27
C HIS A 62 7.80 -23.15 8.73
N GLY A 63 7.84 -23.36 7.42
CA GLY A 63 7.13 -24.44 6.76
C GLY A 63 5.62 -24.19 6.69
N GLN A 64 4.90 -25.15 6.13
CA GLN A 64 3.44 -25.09 6.04
C GLN A 64 2.80 -25.27 7.42
N VAL A 65 1.82 -24.43 7.74
CA VAL A 65 0.96 -24.68 8.91
C VAL A 65 0.17 -25.98 8.73
N GLU A 66 -0.12 -26.65 9.84
CA GLU A 66 -0.84 -27.93 9.82
C GLU A 66 -2.22 -27.76 9.14
N GLY A 67 -2.50 -28.61 8.14
CA GLY A 67 -3.76 -28.56 7.40
C GLY A 67 -3.95 -27.33 6.52
N VAL A 68 -2.87 -26.65 6.11
CA VAL A 68 -2.94 -25.48 5.22
C VAL A 68 -3.77 -25.78 3.97
N LYS A 69 -4.65 -24.83 3.62
CA LYS A 69 -5.46 -24.88 2.40
C LYS A 69 -5.03 -23.77 1.45
N HIS A 70 -4.95 -24.09 0.17
CA HIS A 70 -4.64 -23.16 -0.92
C HIS A 70 -5.81 -23.08 -1.90
N SER A 71 -7.01 -22.81 -1.39
CA SER A 71 -8.20 -22.71 -2.23
C SER A 71 -8.27 -21.38 -2.98
N GLY A 72 -7.58 -20.35 -2.46
CA GLY A 72 -7.61 -19.01 -3.03
C GLY A 72 -8.96 -18.32 -2.78
N PRO A 73 -9.20 -17.15 -3.40
CA PRO A 73 -10.42 -16.40 -3.17
C PRO A 73 -11.64 -17.11 -3.80
N SER A 74 -12.41 -17.82 -2.97
CA SER A 74 -13.66 -18.50 -3.38
C SER A 74 -14.87 -17.57 -3.51
N LYS A 75 -14.79 -16.35 -2.98
CA LYS A 75 -15.83 -15.32 -3.05
C LYS A 75 -15.44 -14.24 -4.06
N LEU A 76 -16.39 -13.83 -4.91
CA LEU A 76 -16.17 -12.77 -5.92
C LEU A 76 -15.64 -11.46 -5.31
N VAL A 77 -16.16 -11.06 -4.14
CA VAL A 77 -15.70 -9.86 -3.44
C VAL A 77 -14.21 -9.97 -3.08
N LEU A 78 -13.75 -11.12 -2.60
CA LEU A 78 -12.33 -11.35 -2.28
C LEU A 78 -11.46 -11.38 -3.54
N TYR A 79 -11.94 -12.02 -4.61
CA TYR A 79 -11.22 -12.09 -5.89
C TYR A 79 -10.96 -10.68 -6.45
N PHE A 80 -12.01 -9.87 -6.57
CA PHE A 80 -11.89 -8.53 -7.16
C PHE A 80 -11.18 -7.53 -6.23
N THR A 81 -11.36 -7.65 -4.91
CA THR A 81 -10.57 -6.88 -3.92
C THR A 81 -9.08 -7.22 -4.04
N GLY A 82 -8.73 -8.50 -4.22
CA GLY A 82 -7.36 -8.95 -4.45
C GLY A 82 -6.78 -8.41 -5.76
N ALA A 83 -7.55 -8.46 -6.84
CA ALA A 83 -7.15 -7.93 -8.15
C ALA A 83 -6.83 -6.42 -8.08
N THR A 84 -7.68 -5.63 -7.41
CA THR A 84 -7.43 -4.18 -7.26
C THR A 84 -6.28 -3.87 -6.30
N ASN A 85 -6.02 -4.73 -5.30
CA ASN A 85 -4.84 -4.61 -4.45
C ASN A 85 -3.54 -4.84 -5.25
N ILE A 86 -3.57 -5.73 -6.25
CA ILE A 86 -2.46 -5.90 -7.21
C ILE A 86 -2.30 -4.65 -8.09
N LEU A 87 -3.39 -4.10 -8.64
CA LEU A 87 -3.34 -2.84 -9.39
C LEU A 87 -2.74 -1.71 -8.55
N TYR A 88 -3.11 -1.61 -7.28
CA TYR A 88 -2.54 -0.65 -6.33
C TYR A 88 -1.04 -0.89 -6.09
N THR A 89 -0.63 -2.15 -5.91
CA THR A 89 0.78 -2.53 -5.66
C THR A 89 1.68 -2.10 -6.82
N PHE A 90 1.21 -2.23 -8.05
CA PHE A 90 1.90 -1.73 -9.24
C PHE A 90 1.44 -0.32 -9.65
N GLY A 91 0.85 0.46 -8.74
CA GLY A 91 0.37 1.82 -8.99
C GLY A 91 1.43 2.93 -8.96
N GLY A 92 2.69 2.60 -8.65
CA GLY A 92 3.78 3.58 -8.54
C GLY A 92 4.17 4.28 -9.84
N HIS A 93 3.56 3.92 -10.98
CA HIS A 93 3.90 4.46 -12.29
C HIS A 93 3.44 5.91 -12.48
N ALA A 94 2.49 6.40 -11.67
CA ALA A 94 2.00 7.77 -11.80
C ALA A 94 3.09 8.83 -11.58
N VAL A 95 4.19 8.48 -10.89
CA VAL A 95 5.31 9.38 -10.61
C VAL A 95 6.51 9.23 -11.55
N THR A 96 6.40 8.44 -12.63
CA THR A 96 7.54 8.17 -13.53
C THR A 96 8.06 9.43 -14.21
N VAL A 97 7.19 10.39 -14.53
CA VAL A 97 7.58 11.64 -15.21
C VAL A 97 8.44 12.51 -14.28
N GLU A 98 8.03 12.63 -13.02
CA GLU A 98 8.76 13.34 -11.97
C GLU A 98 10.11 12.68 -11.69
N ILE A 99 10.15 11.34 -11.63
CA ILE A 99 11.40 10.59 -11.46
C ILE A 99 12.33 10.85 -12.66
N MET A 100 11.80 10.77 -13.89
CA MET A 100 12.57 11.01 -15.11
C MET A 100 13.17 12.43 -15.12
N HIS A 101 12.40 13.44 -14.71
CA HIS A 101 12.89 14.82 -14.58
C HIS A 101 13.95 14.99 -13.47
N ALA A 102 13.87 14.19 -12.40
CA ALA A 102 14.83 14.24 -11.28
C ALA A 102 16.16 13.50 -11.55
N MET A 103 16.23 12.69 -12.61
CA MET A 103 17.43 11.95 -13.00
C MET A 103 18.50 12.86 -13.59
N TRP A 104 19.77 12.62 -13.25
CA TRP A 104 20.91 13.29 -13.89
C TRP A 104 21.03 12.98 -15.39
N LYS A 105 20.63 11.78 -15.81
CA LYS A 105 20.67 11.33 -17.21
C LYS A 105 19.31 10.73 -17.59
N PRO A 106 18.28 11.56 -17.88
CA PRO A 106 16.93 11.11 -18.19
C PRO A 106 16.86 10.14 -19.39
N GLN A 107 17.81 10.23 -20.33
CA GLN A 107 17.87 9.37 -21.51
C GLN A 107 18.04 7.88 -21.16
N LYS A 108 18.56 7.57 -19.96
CA LYS A 108 18.72 6.19 -19.48
C LYS A 108 17.51 5.65 -18.74
N PHE A 109 16.42 6.43 -18.60
CA PHE A 109 15.25 6.06 -17.81
C PHE A 109 14.72 4.68 -18.18
N LYS A 110 14.52 4.38 -19.48
CA LYS A 110 13.97 3.11 -19.96
C LYS A 110 14.71 1.87 -19.44
N SER A 111 16.04 1.83 -19.58
CA SER A 111 16.84 0.68 -19.14
C SER A 111 16.87 0.55 -17.61
N ILE A 112 16.98 1.68 -16.91
CA ILE A 112 16.98 1.70 -15.44
C ILE A 112 15.61 1.29 -14.91
N TYR A 113 14.54 1.72 -15.56
CA TYR A 113 13.17 1.38 -15.22
C TYR A 113 12.90 -0.12 -15.38
N LEU A 114 13.38 -0.71 -16.48
CA LEU A 114 13.32 -2.16 -16.67
C LEU A 114 14.09 -2.91 -15.57
N PHE A 115 15.32 -2.50 -15.26
CA PHE A 115 16.10 -3.12 -14.19
C PHE A 115 15.42 -2.99 -12.82
N ALA A 116 14.87 -1.80 -12.51
CA ALA A 116 14.11 -1.57 -11.28
C ALA A 116 12.85 -2.45 -11.23
N THR A 117 12.15 -2.64 -12.35
CA THR A 117 10.99 -3.53 -12.44
C THR A 117 11.37 -4.98 -12.16
N VAL A 118 12.44 -5.48 -12.80
CA VAL A 118 12.95 -6.84 -12.56
C VAL A 118 13.34 -7.02 -11.09
N TYR A 119 14.03 -6.03 -10.51
CA TYR A 119 14.39 -6.05 -9.10
C TYR A 119 13.17 -6.05 -8.17
N VAL A 120 12.14 -5.24 -8.43
CA VAL A 120 10.89 -5.27 -7.64
C VAL A 120 10.24 -6.65 -7.72
N LEU A 121 10.25 -7.28 -8.90
CA LEU A 121 9.73 -8.65 -9.05
C LEU A 121 10.51 -9.68 -8.22
N THR A 122 11.83 -9.52 -8.03
CA THR A 122 12.61 -10.41 -7.14
C THR A 122 12.27 -10.21 -5.67
N LEU A 123 11.71 -9.07 -5.27
CA LEU A 123 11.21 -8.86 -3.92
C LEU A 123 9.78 -9.39 -3.76
N THR A 124 8.89 -9.07 -4.70
CA THR A 124 7.46 -9.35 -4.58
C THR A 124 7.11 -10.82 -4.84
N LEU A 125 7.67 -11.44 -5.88
CA LEU A 125 7.27 -12.81 -6.25
C LEU A 125 7.72 -13.85 -5.21
N PRO A 126 8.98 -13.86 -4.73
CA PRO A 126 9.39 -14.84 -3.73
C PRO A 126 8.66 -14.66 -2.41
N SER A 127 8.49 -13.42 -1.95
CA SER A 127 7.81 -13.15 -0.67
C SER A 127 6.33 -13.52 -0.72
N ALA A 128 5.60 -13.12 -1.77
CA ALA A 128 4.19 -13.48 -1.92
C ALA A 128 4.01 -15.01 -2.03
N SER A 129 4.85 -15.67 -2.83
CA SER A 129 4.76 -17.11 -3.06
C SER A 129 5.09 -17.91 -1.80
N ALA A 130 6.16 -17.56 -1.09
CA ALA A 130 6.60 -18.26 0.12
C ALA A 130 5.59 -18.08 1.27
N VAL A 131 5.08 -16.86 1.47
CA VAL A 131 4.09 -16.57 2.51
C VAL A 131 2.76 -17.29 2.17
N TYR A 132 2.31 -17.26 0.92
CA TYR A 132 1.10 -18.00 0.51
C TYR A 132 1.28 -19.51 0.61
N TRP A 133 2.47 -20.03 0.26
CA TRP A 133 2.78 -21.43 0.43
C TRP A 133 2.71 -21.88 1.89
N ALA A 134 3.27 -21.09 2.81
CA ALA A 134 3.30 -21.42 4.25
C ALA A 134 1.92 -21.29 4.93
N PHE A 135 1.14 -20.27 4.59
CA PHE A 135 -0.08 -19.90 5.35
C PHE A 135 -1.40 -20.02 4.57
N GLY A 136 -1.35 -20.12 3.24
CA GLY A 136 -2.52 -20.34 2.38
C GLY A 136 -3.68 -19.38 2.64
N ASP A 137 -4.87 -19.93 2.82
CA ASP A 137 -6.13 -19.20 2.96
C ASP A 137 -6.21 -18.31 4.22
N MET A 138 -5.29 -18.46 5.20
CA MET A 138 -5.21 -17.54 6.35
C MET A 138 -4.97 -16.08 5.91
N LEU A 139 -4.29 -15.89 4.77
CA LEU A 139 -3.99 -14.58 4.20
C LEU A 139 -5.23 -13.89 3.60
N LEU A 140 -6.31 -14.62 3.30
CA LEU A 140 -7.56 -14.01 2.83
C LEU A 140 -8.19 -13.12 3.90
N ASN A 141 -7.96 -13.46 5.17
CA ASN A 141 -8.50 -12.74 6.32
C ASN A 141 -7.44 -11.92 7.07
N HIS A 142 -6.14 -12.07 6.76
CA HIS A 142 -5.05 -11.30 7.36
C HIS A 142 -4.39 -10.40 6.31
N SER A 143 -4.70 -9.10 6.35
CA SER A 143 -4.17 -8.13 5.38
C SER A 143 -2.67 -7.82 5.55
N ASN A 144 -2.02 -8.36 6.58
CA ASN A 144 -0.59 -8.18 6.83
C ASN A 144 0.07 -9.51 7.19
N ALA A 145 1.04 -9.93 6.38
CA ALA A 145 1.77 -11.18 6.55
C ALA A 145 2.53 -11.29 7.87
N PHE A 146 3.01 -10.17 8.45
CA PHE A 146 3.70 -10.18 9.74
C PHE A 146 2.83 -10.70 10.89
N ALA A 147 1.50 -10.65 10.74
CA ALA A 147 0.56 -11.17 11.73
C ALA A 147 0.64 -12.70 11.89
N LEU A 148 1.09 -13.40 10.84
CA LEU A 148 1.13 -14.86 10.80
C LEU A 148 2.51 -15.43 11.16
N LEU A 149 3.55 -14.59 11.15
CA LEU A 149 4.91 -15.01 11.49
C LEU A 149 5.17 -14.93 13.01
N PRO A 150 5.88 -15.91 13.59
CA PRO A 150 6.15 -15.96 15.02
C PRO A 150 6.97 -14.76 15.51
N LYS A 151 6.73 -14.32 16.76
CA LYS A 151 7.48 -13.21 17.37
C LYS A 151 8.96 -13.57 17.51
N ASN A 152 9.85 -12.78 16.92
CA ASN A 152 11.31 -12.88 17.08
C ASN A 152 11.99 -11.56 16.71
N LEU A 153 13.27 -11.42 17.07
CA LEU A 153 14.05 -10.20 16.86
C LEU A 153 14.16 -9.80 15.38
N PHE A 154 14.28 -10.76 14.46
CA PHE A 154 14.38 -10.49 13.03
C PHE A 154 13.07 -9.96 12.46
N ARG A 155 11.94 -10.52 12.91
CA ARG A 155 10.60 -10.04 12.58
C ARG A 155 10.40 -8.61 13.06
N ASP A 156 10.74 -8.35 14.32
CA ASP A 156 10.52 -7.06 14.95
C ASP A 156 11.43 -6.00 14.29
N PHE A 157 12.66 -6.37 13.93
CA PHE A 157 13.54 -5.52 13.13
C PHE A 157 12.95 -5.22 11.75
N ALA A 158 12.40 -6.21 11.04
CA ALA A 158 11.71 -5.99 9.76
C ALA A 158 10.52 -5.02 9.91
N VAL A 159 9.74 -5.18 10.97
CA VAL A 159 8.62 -4.29 11.29
C VAL A 159 9.11 -2.86 11.55
N VAL A 160 10.17 -2.67 12.33
CA VAL A 160 10.77 -1.34 12.58
C VAL A 160 11.27 -0.70 11.28
N LEU A 161 11.98 -1.47 10.43
CA LEU A 161 12.44 -0.97 9.12
C LEU A 161 11.26 -0.55 8.24
N MET A 162 10.16 -1.29 8.24
CA MET A 162 8.96 -0.91 7.50
C MET A 162 8.27 0.34 8.07
N LEU A 163 8.33 0.58 9.37
CA LEU A 163 7.81 1.81 9.98
C LEU A 163 8.63 3.04 9.54
N ILE A 164 9.96 2.92 9.54
CA ILE A 164 10.85 3.98 9.05
C ILE A 164 10.63 4.20 7.55
N HIS A 165 10.57 3.13 6.76
CA HIS A 165 10.24 3.19 5.33
C HIS A 165 8.92 3.93 5.09
N GLN A 166 7.91 3.63 5.91
CA GLN A 166 6.60 4.24 5.78
C GLN A 166 6.62 5.75 6.06
N PHE A 167 7.40 6.18 7.04
CA PHE A 167 7.60 7.60 7.34
C PHE A 167 8.20 8.33 6.13
N ILE A 168 9.24 7.75 5.52
CA ILE A 168 9.88 8.28 4.31
C ILE A 168 8.87 8.34 3.15
N THR A 169 8.12 7.26 2.95
CA THR A 169 7.11 7.15 1.87
C THR A 169 6.01 8.19 2.04
N PHE A 170 5.54 8.41 3.27
CA PHE A 170 4.54 9.43 3.57
C PHE A 170 5.06 10.83 3.22
N GLY A 171 6.29 11.15 3.63
CA GLY A 171 6.94 12.41 3.27
C GLY A 171 7.04 12.59 1.75
N PHE A 172 7.47 11.55 1.04
CA PHE A 172 7.57 11.56 -0.43
C PHE A 172 6.20 11.81 -1.09
N ALA A 173 5.15 11.11 -0.65
CA ALA A 173 3.81 11.23 -1.22
C ALA A 173 3.14 12.58 -0.91
N CYS A 174 3.35 13.14 0.29
CA CYS A 174 2.73 14.40 0.68
C CYS A 174 3.45 15.63 0.12
N THR A 175 4.74 15.52 -0.21
CA THR A 175 5.53 16.66 -0.68
C THR A 175 4.97 17.32 -1.96
N PRO A 176 4.60 16.58 -3.03
CA PRO A 176 3.90 17.16 -4.19
C PRO A 176 2.60 17.87 -3.80
N LEU A 177 1.82 17.28 -2.88
CA LEU A 177 0.58 17.88 -2.40
C LEU A 177 0.83 19.21 -1.67
N TYR A 178 1.89 19.28 -0.86
CA TYR A 178 2.30 20.52 -0.21
C TYR A 178 2.66 21.59 -1.23
N PHE A 179 3.39 21.25 -2.29
CA PHE A 179 3.76 22.23 -3.32
C PHE A 179 2.56 22.74 -4.10
N VAL A 180 1.63 21.87 -4.49
CA VAL A 180 0.39 22.27 -5.16
C VAL A 180 -0.45 23.15 -4.24
N TRP A 181 -0.57 22.79 -2.98
CA TRP A 181 -1.31 23.57 -1.98
C TRP A 181 -0.67 24.93 -1.71
N GLU A 182 0.64 24.98 -1.51
CA GLU A 182 1.41 26.24 -1.34
C GLU A 182 1.24 27.18 -2.53
N LYS A 183 1.18 26.63 -3.74
CA LYS A 183 0.93 27.42 -4.95
C LYS A 183 -0.50 27.94 -4.99
N LEU A 184 -1.49 27.11 -4.63
CA LEU A 184 -2.90 27.47 -4.58
C LEU A 184 -3.17 28.65 -3.63
N ILE A 185 -2.54 28.65 -2.45
CA ILE A 185 -2.68 29.71 -1.44
C ILE A 185 -1.68 30.86 -1.60
N GLY A 186 -0.84 30.84 -2.64
CA GLY A 186 0.14 31.90 -2.92
C GLY A 186 1.35 31.95 -1.97
N MET A 187 1.60 30.90 -1.19
CA MET A 187 2.67 30.85 -0.18
C MET A 187 3.99 30.23 -0.65
N HIS A 188 4.07 29.79 -1.90
CA HIS A 188 5.25 29.16 -2.50
C HIS A 188 6.54 30.03 -2.43
N GLU A 189 6.41 31.36 -2.51
CA GLU A 189 7.54 32.31 -2.42
C GLU A 189 7.96 32.66 -0.97
N CYS A 190 7.26 32.13 0.04
CA CYS A 190 7.54 32.49 1.42
C CYS A 190 8.87 31.90 1.91
N ARG A 191 9.81 32.76 2.31
CA ARG A 191 11.14 32.33 2.80
C ARG A 191 11.13 31.68 4.18
N SER A 192 10.07 31.89 4.97
CA SER A 192 9.96 31.36 6.34
C SER A 192 9.39 29.94 6.37
N MET A 193 10.19 28.98 6.83
CA MET A 193 9.77 27.58 6.93
C MET A 193 8.63 27.36 7.94
N CYS A 194 8.57 28.08 9.06
CA CYS A 194 7.47 27.93 10.01
C CYS A 194 6.12 28.36 9.42
N LYS A 195 6.09 29.44 8.62
CA LYS A 195 4.86 29.87 7.95
C LYS A 195 4.41 28.83 6.93
N ARG A 196 5.34 28.34 6.11
CA ARG A 196 5.07 27.25 5.14
C ARG A 196 4.57 25.97 5.82
N ALA A 197 5.23 25.56 6.90
CA ALA A 197 4.83 24.41 7.70
C ALA A 197 3.39 24.56 8.23
N ALA A 198 3.06 25.71 8.82
CA ALA A 198 1.70 25.99 9.30
C ALA A 198 0.66 25.88 8.18
N ALA A 199 0.98 26.38 6.98
CA ALA A 199 0.09 26.32 5.84
C ALA A 199 -0.04 24.94 5.19
N ARG A 200 0.89 24.01 5.46
CA ARG A 200 0.81 22.61 5.03
C ARG A 200 -0.02 21.74 5.97
N LEU A 201 -0.20 22.15 7.24
CA LEU A 201 -1.01 21.39 8.20
C LEU A 201 -2.44 21.07 7.71
N PRO A 202 -3.17 21.99 7.04
CA PRO A 202 -4.48 21.68 6.45
C PRO A 202 -4.48 20.53 5.43
N VAL A 203 -3.33 20.18 4.84
CA VAL A 203 -3.20 19.02 3.93
C VAL A 203 -3.02 17.73 4.71
N VAL A 204 -2.21 17.75 5.78
CA VAL A 204 -1.89 16.55 6.57
C VAL A 204 -3.01 16.17 7.53
N ILE A 205 -3.66 17.15 8.15
CA ILE A 205 -4.68 16.90 9.18
C ILE A 205 -5.81 16.00 8.65
N PRO A 206 -6.41 16.23 7.46
CA PRO A 206 -7.42 15.33 6.91
C PRO A 206 -6.89 13.92 6.66
N ILE A 207 -5.66 13.78 6.14
CA ILE A 207 -5.05 12.47 5.89
C ILE A 207 -4.86 11.71 7.21
N TRP A 208 -4.35 12.39 8.23
CA TRP A 208 -4.17 11.81 9.57
C TRP A 208 -5.51 11.47 10.22
N PHE A 209 -6.50 12.36 10.12
CA PHE A 209 -7.85 12.13 10.64
C PHE A 209 -8.49 10.89 9.99
N LEU A 210 -8.44 10.78 8.66
CA LEU A 210 -8.96 9.60 7.95
C LEU A 210 -8.24 8.31 8.35
N ALA A 211 -6.92 8.37 8.60
CA ALA A 211 -6.17 7.22 9.10
C ALA A 211 -6.58 6.79 10.53
N ILE A 212 -7.02 7.74 11.37
CA ILE A 212 -7.57 7.45 12.71
C ILE A 212 -8.98 6.85 12.61
N VAL A 213 -9.81 7.37 11.70
CA VAL A 213 -11.19 6.89 11.52
C VAL A 213 -11.22 5.49 10.92
N PHE A 214 -10.39 5.24 9.90
CA PHE A 214 -10.38 4.02 9.11
C PHE A 214 -8.99 3.33 9.16
N PRO A 215 -8.73 2.46 10.15
CA PRO A 215 -7.45 1.74 10.24
C PRO A 215 -7.36 0.53 9.26
N PHE A 216 -8.16 0.50 8.20
CA PHE A 216 -8.34 -0.65 7.31
C PHE A 216 -7.32 -0.68 6.15
N PHE A 217 -6.10 -1.19 6.41
CA PHE A 217 -5.03 -1.18 5.41
C PHE A 217 -5.42 -1.83 4.06
N GLY A 218 -5.98 -3.05 4.08
CA GLY A 218 -6.37 -3.77 2.86
C GLY A 218 -7.50 -3.06 2.08
N PRO A 219 -8.66 -2.82 2.70
CA PRO A 219 -9.78 -2.13 2.05
C PRO A 219 -9.44 -0.73 1.51
N ILE A 220 -8.61 0.05 2.22
CA ILE A 220 -8.15 1.36 1.73
C ILE A 220 -7.29 1.21 0.48
N ASN A 221 -6.27 0.35 0.51
CA ASN A 221 -5.39 0.13 -0.65
C ASN A 221 -6.19 -0.34 -1.88
N SER A 222 -7.11 -1.27 -1.67
CA SER A 222 -7.99 -1.82 -2.71
C SER A 222 -8.94 -0.76 -3.29
N THR A 223 -9.50 0.12 -2.46
CA THR A 223 -10.36 1.24 -2.89
C THR A 223 -9.57 2.30 -3.65
N VAL A 224 -8.38 2.68 -3.17
CA VAL A 224 -7.48 3.61 -3.89
C VAL A 224 -7.02 2.99 -5.22
N GLY A 225 -6.74 1.69 -5.24
CA GLY A 225 -6.38 0.93 -6.43
C GLY A 225 -7.47 0.96 -7.51
N SER A 226 -8.70 0.65 -7.14
CA SER A 226 -9.85 0.61 -8.04
C SER A 226 -10.28 1.99 -8.54
N LEU A 227 -10.32 3.00 -7.65
CA LEU A 227 -10.91 4.30 -7.99
C LEU A 227 -9.91 5.31 -8.54
N LEU A 228 -8.67 5.32 -8.05
CA LEU A 228 -7.67 6.32 -8.44
C LEU A 228 -6.61 5.72 -9.36
N VAL A 229 -5.93 4.66 -8.91
CA VAL A 229 -4.80 4.07 -9.64
C VAL A 229 -5.24 3.52 -11.00
N SER A 230 -6.42 2.91 -11.07
CA SER A 230 -7.00 2.43 -12.34
C SER A 230 -7.03 3.51 -13.42
N PHE A 231 -7.36 4.76 -13.07
CA PHE A 231 -7.35 5.87 -14.02
C PHE A 231 -5.97 6.44 -14.26
N THR A 232 -5.25 6.78 -13.18
CA THR A 232 -3.99 7.55 -13.29
C THR A 232 -2.85 6.75 -13.89
N VAL A 233 -2.82 5.44 -13.67
CA VAL A 233 -1.70 4.56 -14.11
C VAL A 233 -2.03 3.79 -15.38
N TYR A 234 -3.29 3.36 -15.55
CA TYR A 234 -3.64 2.44 -16.62
C TYR A 234 -4.49 3.11 -17.69
N ILE A 235 -5.69 3.60 -17.36
CA ILE A 235 -6.66 4.07 -18.35
C ILE A 235 -6.19 5.36 -19.05
N ILE A 236 -5.86 6.41 -18.28
CA ILE A 236 -5.52 7.72 -18.86
C ILE A 236 -4.23 7.63 -19.70
N PRO A 237 -3.13 7.03 -19.23
CA PRO A 237 -1.91 6.91 -20.04
C PRO A 237 -2.12 6.09 -21.32
N ALA A 238 -2.89 4.99 -21.26
CA ALA A 238 -3.18 4.17 -22.43
C ALA A 238 -4.05 4.90 -23.46
N LEU A 239 -5.08 5.63 -22.99
CA LEU A 239 -5.89 6.49 -23.86
C LEU A 239 -5.06 7.62 -24.47
N ALA A 240 -4.21 8.28 -23.67
CA ALA A 240 -3.32 9.32 -24.14
C ALA A 240 -2.40 8.78 -25.25
N HIS A 241 -1.81 7.60 -25.09
CA HIS A 241 -1.01 6.96 -26.13
C HIS A 241 -1.80 6.73 -27.42
N ILE A 242 -3.03 6.20 -27.34
CA ILE A 242 -3.90 5.98 -28.51
C ILE A 242 -4.20 7.31 -29.22
N PHE A 243 -4.53 8.36 -28.46
CA PHE A 243 -4.87 9.67 -29.03
C PHE A 243 -3.65 10.38 -29.63
N THR A 244 -2.51 10.36 -28.96
CA THR A 244 -1.26 10.99 -29.43
C THR A 244 -0.80 10.39 -30.76
N PHE A 245 -0.91 9.07 -30.94
CA PHE A 245 -0.44 8.39 -32.15
C PHE A 245 -1.55 8.07 -33.15
N ARG A 246 -2.73 8.69 -33.05
CA ARG A 246 -3.88 8.38 -33.91
C ARG A 246 -3.61 8.65 -35.40
N SER A 247 -2.84 9.68 -35.73
CA SER A 247 -2.54 10.05 -37.13
C SER A 247 -1.34 9.28 -37.69
N SER A 248 -1.32 9.04 -39.01
CA SER A 248 -0.17 8.41 -39.67
C SER A 248 1.11 9.26 -39.52
N ALA A 249 0.97 10.58 -39.65
CA ALA A 249 2.09 11.51 -39.43
C ALA A 249 2.69 11.39 -38.02
N ALA A 250 1.87 11.28 -36.97
CA ALA A 250 2.39 11.12 -35.61
C ALA A 250 3.12 9.78 -35.41
N ARG A 251 2.67 8.72 -36.09
CA ARG A 251 3.30 7.39 -36.04
C ARG A 251 4.62 7.35 -36.79
N GLU A 252 4.72 8.02 -37.93
CA GLU A 252 5.95 8.10 -38.72
C GLU A 252 7.01 8.94 -38.01
N ASN A 253 6.61 10.03 -37.35
CA ASN A 253 7.49 10.91 -36.58
C ASN A 253 7.73 10.45 -35.13
N ALA A 254 7.23 9.28 -34.74
CA ALA A 254 7.41 8.78 -33.38
C ALA A 254 8.89 8.45 -33.13
N VAL A 255 9.44 9.04 -32.06
CA VAL A 255 10.83 8.83 -31.61
C VAL A 255 11.10 7.34 -31.34
N GLU A 256 10.12 6.64 -30.77
CA GLU A 256 10.19 5.20 -30.56
C GLU A 256 9.12 4.47 -31.37
N GLN A 257 9.55 3.52 -32.19
CA GLN A 257 8.65 2.64 -32.93
C GLN A 257 8.32 1.40 -32.09
N PRO A 258 7.05 0.97 -32.05
CA PRO A 258 6.68 -0.24 -31.33
C PRO A 258 7.36 -1.46 -31.95
N PRO A 259 7.79 -2.42 -31.11
CA PRO A 259 8.58 -3.55 -31.57
C PRO A 259 7.80 -4.45 -32.55
N LYS A 260 8.52 -5.03 -33.52
CA LYS A 260 7.93 -5.89 -34.56
C LYS A 260 7.23 -7.13 -33.99
N PHE A 261 7.79 -7.73 -32.93
CA PHE A 261 7.24 -8.95 -32.31
C PHE A 261 5.87 -8.74 -31.66
N LEU A 262 5.51 -7.50 -31.29
CA LEU A 262 4.22 -7.12 -30.74
C LEU A 262 3.25 -6.59 -31.81
N GLY A 263 3.48 -6.85 -33.10
CA GLY A 263 2.58 -6.40 -34.16
C GLY A 263 2.62 -4.89 -34.44
N ARG A 264 3.74 -4.21 -34.11
CA ARG A 264 3.98 -2.77 -34.35
C ARG A 264 2.83 -1.90 -33.79
N TRP A 265 2.35 -0.93 -34.55
CA TRP A 265 1.30 0.01 -34.13
C TRP A 265 -0.04 -0.66 -33.89
N THR A 266 -0.40 -1.67 -34.68
CA THR A 266 -1.66 -2.39 -34.51
C THR A 266 -1.68 -3.08 -33.15
N GLY A 267 -0.64 -3.84 -32.81
CA GLY A 267 -0.61 -4.51 -31.51
C GLY A 267 -0.42 -3.54 -30.34
N ALA A 268 0.32 -2.44 -30.51
CA ALA A 268 0.38 -1.38 -29.49
C ALA A 268 -1.01 -0.80 -29.20
N PHE A 269 -1.82 -0.50 -30.22
CA PHE A 269 -3.20 -0.05 -30.02
C PHE A 269 -4.11 -1.12 -29.44
N THR A 270 -4.01 -2.36 -29.90
CA THR A 270 -4.78 -3.48 -29.34
C THR A 270 -4.49 -3.67 -27.86
N ILE A 271 -3.22 -3.60 -27.44
CA ILE A 271 -2.83 -3.74 -26.03
C ILE A 271 -3.35 -2.57 -25.21
N ASN A 272 -3.17 -1.33 -25.67
CA ASN A 272 -3.67 -0.16 -24.94
C ASN A 272 -5.20 -0.18 -24.83
N ALA A 273 -5.92 -0.53 -25.90
CA ALA A 273 -7.37 -0.65 -25.88
C ALA A 273 -7.83 -1.77 -24.94
N PHE A 274 -7.14 -2.91 -24.95
CA PHE A 274 -7.37 -4.01 -24.01
C PHE A 274 -7.16 -3.55 -22.57
N ILE A 275 -6.06 -2.88 -22.25
CA ILE A 275 -5.79 -2.35 -20.90
C ILE A 275 -6.91 -1.41 -20.45
N VAL A 276 -7.33 -0.47 -21.31
CA VAL A 276 -8.41 0.48 -20.99
C VAL A 276 -9.69 -0.25 -20.66
N VAL A 277 -10.18 -1.11 -21.56
CA VAL A 277 -11.44 -1.84 -21.37
C VAL A 277 -11.35 -2.76 -20.16
N TRP A 278 -10.23 -3.49 -20.03
CA TRP A 278 -10.07 -4.48 -18.99
C TRP A 278 -9.99 -3.83 -17.60
N VAL A 279 -9.12 -2.83 -17.43
CA VAL A 279 -8.97 -2.12 -16.15
C VAL A 279 -10.24 -1.32 -15.82
N PHE A 280 -10.95 -0.81 -16.82
CA PHE A 280 -12.25 -0.17 -16.58
C PHE A 280 -13.28 -1.17 -16.03
N ILE A 281 -13.39 -2.37 -16.62
CA ILE A 281 -14.38 -3.37 -16.19
C ILE A 281 -14.00 -4.01 -14.85
N VAL A 282 -12.74 -4.41 -14.64
CA VAL A 282 -12.34 -5.14 -13.43
C VAL A 282 -11.58 -4.35 -12.40
N GLY A 283 -10.79 -3.35 -12.79
CA GLY A 283 -10.21 -2.43 -11.82
C GLY A 283 -11.30 -1.52 -11.24
N PHE A 284 -11.92 -0.71 -12.09
CA PHE A 284 -12.89 0.29 -11.66
C PHE A 284 -14.29 -0.29 -11.41
N GLY A 285 -14.83 -1.10 -12.33
CA GLY A 285 -16.17 -1.67 -12.23
C GLY A 285 -16.31 -2.69 -11.08
N PHE A 286 -16.05 -3.96 -11.36
CA PHE A 286 -16.18 -5.03 -10.36
C PHE A 286 -15.24 -4.83 -9.17
N GLY A 287 -14.02 -4.36 -9.43
CA GLY A 287 -13.04 -4.04 -8.41
C GLY A 287 -13.49 -2.92 -7.49
N GLY A 288 -13.99 -1.81 -8.02
CA GLY A 288 -14.53 -0.71 -7.21
C GLY A 288 -15.74 -1.13 -6.39
N TRP A 289 -16.67 -1.89 -6.99
CA TRP A 289 -17.82 -2.47 -6.28
C TRP A 289 -17.38 -3.36 -5.11
N ALA A 290 -16.50 -4.33 -5.37
CA ALA A 290 -16.02 -5.26 -4.35
C ALA A 290 -15.23 -4.54 -3.23
N SER A 291 -14.36 -3.59 -3.60
CA SER A 291 -13.58 -2.79 -2.66
C SER A 291 -14.49 -1.98 -1.74
N MET A 292 -15.53 -1.35 -2.31
CA MET A 292 -16.48 -0.54 -1.56
C MET A 292 -17.36 -1.39 -0.62
N ILE A 293 -17.87 -2.53 -1.09
CA ILE A 293 -18.62 -3.46 -0.23
C ILE A 293 -17.75 -3.95 0.92
N ASN A 294 -16.51 -4.35 0.63
CA ASN A 294 -15.58 -4.79 1.67
C ASN A 294 -15.29 -3.65 2.64
N PHE A 295 -15.11 -2.42 2.17
CA PHE A 295 -14.89 -1.25 3.02
C PHE A 295 -16.09 -0.97 3.94
N VAL A 296 -17.32 -0.98 3.40
CA VAL A 296 -18.55 -0.79 4.18
C VAL A 296 -18.74 -1.92 5.19
N HIS A 297 -18.58 -3.18 4.78
CA HIS A 297 -18.66 -4.32 5.69
C HIS A 297 -17.67 -4.21 6.87
N GLN A 298 -16.47 -3.67 6.62
CA GLN A 298 -15.46 -3.47 7.66
C GLN A 298 -15.87 -2.35 8.63
N ILE A 299 -16.51 -1.29 8.14
CA ILE A 299 -17.12 -0.26 8.98
C ILE A 299 -18.24 -0.85 9.81
N ASP A 300 -19.15 -1.63 9.22
CA ASP A 300 -20.29 -2.22 9.92
C ASP A 300 -19.84 -3.24 10.98
N THR A 301 -18.77 -3.99 10.70
CA THR A 301 -18.24 -5.02 11.61
C THR A 301 -17.48 -4.42 12.79
N PHE A 302 -16.62 -3.43 12.54
CA PHE A 302 -15.68 -2.92 13.55
C PHE A 302 -16.05 -1.54 14.11
N GLY A 303 -16.95 -0.81 13.46
CA GLY A 303 -17.30 0.57 13.80
C GLY A 303 -16.22 1.59 13.44
N LEU A 304 -16.60 2.87 13.51
CA LEU A 304 -15.67 4.00 13.36
C LEU A 304 -14.84 4.18 14.63
N PHE A 305 -13.56 4.57 14.48
CA PHE A 305 -12.64 4.84 15.60
C PHE A 305 -12.34 3.63 16.51
N THR A 306 -12.40 2.40 16.00
CA THR A 306 -12.15 1.22 16.83
C THR A 306 -10.73 1.20 17.42
N LYS A 307 -10.59 0.80 18.68
CA LYS A 307 -9.30 0.71 19.40
C LYS A 307 -8.40 -0.40 18.83
N CYS A 308 -8.99 -1.56 18.55
CA CYS A 308 -8.26 -2.70 17.99
C CYS A 308 -8.99 -3.39 16.83
N TYR A 309 -8.30 -3.49 15.69
CA TYR A 309 -8.71 -4.24 14.52
C TYR A 309 -8.19 -5.68 14.59
N GLN A 310 -9.06 -6.69 14.42
CA GLN A 310 -8.71 -8.13 14.50
C GLN A 310 -8.12 -8.57 15.85
N CYS A 311 -8.45 -7.89 16.96
CA CYS A 311 -8.18 -8.46 18.27
C CYS A 311 -9.05 -9.70 18.49
N PRO A 312 -8.59 -10.67 19.29
CA PRO A 312 -9.48 -11.69 19.83
C PRO A 312 -10.71 -11.01 20.45
N PRO A 313 -11.92 -11.58 20.31
CA PRO A 313 -13.08 -11.06 21.03
C PRO A 313 -12.71 -10.94 22.51
N PRO A 314 -13.12 -9.86 23.20
CA PRO A 314 -12.91 -9.77 24.63
C PRO A 314 -13.45 -11.05 25.26
N VAL A 315 -12.61 -11.74 26.04
CA VAL A 315 -13.04 -12.88 26.84
C VAL A 315 -14.18 -12.33 27.70
N THR A 316 -15.41 -12.66 27.35
CA THR A 316 -16.57 -12.40 28.19
C THR A 316 -16.20 -12.99 29.53
N ALA A 317 -16.02 -12.13 30.54
CA ALA A 317 -15.65 -12.53 31.87
C ALA A 317 -16.55 -13.70 32.26
N SER A 318 -15.93 -14.87 32.47
CA SER A 318 -16.62 -16.03 32.99
C SER A 318 -17.40 -15.56 34.23
N PRO A 319 -18.69 -15.90 34.37
CA PRO A 319 -19.43 -15.53 35.57
C PRO A 319 -18.66 -16.06 36.79
N PRO A 320 -18.62 -15.29 37.89
CA PRO A 320 -17.83 -15.65 39.05
C PRO A 320 -18.21 -17.07 39.52
N PRO A 321 -17.23 -17.87 39.95
CA PRO A 321 -17.51 -19.23 40.40
C PRO A 321 -18.53 -19.18 41.54
N ILE A 322 -19.62 -19.90 41.38
CA ILE A 322 -20.62 -20.12 42.41
C ILE A 322 -19.89 -20.78 43.58
N SER A 323 -19.77 -20.06 44.69
CA SER A 323 -19.22 -20.59 45.93
C SER A 323 -20.14 -21.69 46.45
N HIS A 324 -19.73 -22.95 46.30
CA HIS A 324 -20.38 -24.05 47.02
C HIS A 324 -20.06 -23.90 48.51
N ASN A 325 -21.04 -23.45 49.29
CA ASN A 325 -21.00 -23.50 50.75
C ASN A 325 -20.98 -24.97 51.19
N HIS A 326 -19.81 -25.44 51.64
CA HIS A 326 -19.69 -26.66 52.43
C HIS A 326 -20.43 -26.46 53.76
N THR A 327 -21.65 -26.98 53.84
CA THR A 327 -22.32 -27.22 55.11
C THR A 327 -21.70 -28.46 55.76
N ARG A 328 -20.98 -28.25 56.87
CA ARG A 328 -20.52 -29.32 57.77
C ARG A 328 -21.75 -30.03 58.34
N SER A 329 -21.95 -31.29 57.99
CA SER A 329 -22.80 -32.21 58.74
C SER A 329 -22.02 -32.73 59.95
N HIS A 330 -22.45 -32.33 61.15
CA HIS A 330 -22.15 -33.04 62.38
C HIS A 330 -23.05 -34.28 62.45
N LEU A 331 -22.45 -35.46 62.58
CA LEU A 331 -22.90 -36.59 63.38
C LEU A 331 -21.76 -37.59 63.55
#